data_AF-A0A538DVH7-F1
#
_entry.id   AF-A0A538DVH7-F1
#
_cell.length_a   1.000
_cell.length_b   1.000
_cell.length_c   1.000
_cell.angle_alpha   90.00
_cell.angle_beta   90.00
_cell.angle_gamma   90.00
#
_symmetry.space_group_name_H-M   'P 1'
#
loop_
_entity.id
_entity.type
_entity.pdbx_description
1 polymer ?
#
loop_
_entity_poly.entity_id
_entity_poly.type
_entity_poly.pdbx_seq_one_letter_code
_entity_poly.pdbx_strand_id
1 'polypeptide(L)'
;MLACVLALVGALAAWAEAPADPGTTTSESDTTAQPELAPADVQALIDRYRHVAWHWQRVMGRPVTLTLQYPPADPMDRIRTWKQIAARTEQVAQHPPHARAWACIHHFEGSWRDPNSPYYGGLQMDLSFQRTYGRYLLSRKGTANYWTPLEQMWVAERAFRSGRGFYPWPNTARYCGLI
;
A
#
# COMPACT_ATOMS: atom_id res chain seq x y z
N MET A 1 16.75 -28.60 -30.86
CA MET A 1 16.64 -29.93 -31.48
C MET A 1 17.23 -30.96 -30.53
N LEU A 2 16.39 -31.75 -29.86
CA LEU A 2 16.51 -33.21 -29.79
C LEU A 2 15.36 -33.71 -28.91
N ALA A 3 14.43 -34.41 -29.54
CA ALA A 3 13.45 -35.25 -28.89
C ALA A 3 14.15 -36.50 -28.34
N CYS A 4 13.64 -37.06 -27.24
CA CYS A 4 13.86 -38.46 -26.90
C CYS A 4 12.54 -39.03 -26.37
N VAL A 5 11.86 -39.72 -27.28
CA VAL A 5 10.71 -40.59 -27.04
C VAL A 5 11.24 -41.96 -26.64
N LEU A 6 10.71 -42.54 -25.56
CA LEU A 6 10.77 -43.98 -25.31
C LEU A 6 9.39 -44.45 -24.86
N ALA A 7 8.78 -45.26 -25.73
CA ALA A 7 7.57 -46.01 -25.52
C ALA A 7 7.89 -47.39 -24.90
N LEU A 8 6.93 -47.97 -24.16
CA LEU A 8 6.68 -49.42 -23.98
C LEU A 8 5.38 -49.57 -23.17
N VAL A 9 4.22 -49.84 -23.80
CA VAL A 9 3.61 -51.15 -24.10
C VAL A 9 2.97 -51.83 -22.88
N GLY A 10 1.63 -51.96 -22.93
CA GLY A 10 0.93 -53.22 -22.68
C GLY A 10 0.21 -53.42 -21.35
N ALA A 11 -1.12 -53.33 -21.37
CA ALA A 11 -2.03 -54.35 -20.81
C ALA A 11 -3.48 -54.05 -21.22
N LEU A 12 -3.98 -54.80 -22.21
CA LEU A 12 -5.40 -54.93 -22.51
C LEU A 12 -6.05 -55.77 -21.41
N ALA A 13 -6.94 -55.17 -20.62
CA ALA A 13 -7.90 -55.92 -19.81
C ALA A 13 -9.28 -55.70 -20.44
N ALA A 14 -9.72 -56.68 -21.23
CA ALA A 14 -11.08 -56.77 -21.72
C ALA A 14 -11.98 -57.21 -20.56
N TRP A 15 -12.92 -56.35 -20.16
CA TRP A 15 -14.03 -56.73 -19.30
C TRP A 15 -15.30 -56.66 -20.14
N ALA A 16 -16.07 -57.75 -20.11
CA ALA A 16 -17.31 -57.90 -20.84
C ALA A 16 -18.42 -57.14 -20.12
N GLU A 17 -19.04 -56.17 -20.81
CA GLU A 17 -20.24 -55.48 -20.32
C GLU A 17 -21.48 -56.12 -20.95
N ALA A 18 -22.36 -56.66 -20.12
CA ALA A 18 -23.69 -57.13 -20.52
C ALA A 18 -24.64 -55.91 -20.67
N PRO A 19 -25.66 -55.96 -21.55
CA PRO A 19 -26.56 -54.83 -21.73
C PRO A 19 -27.62 -54.80 -20.62
N ALA A 20 -27.67 -53.69 -19.87
CA ALA A 20 -28.76 -53.38 -18.95
C ALA A 20 -29.44 -52.05 -19.36
N ASP A 21 -30.77 -52.07 -19.27
CA ASP A 21 -31.79 -51.13 -19.76
C ASP A 21 -31.62 -49.63 -19.42
N PRO A 22 -32.29 -48.72 -20.18
CA PRO A 22 -32.22 -47.29 -20.00
C PRO A 22 -33.19 -46.84 -18.92
N GLY A 23 -32.66 -46.37 -17.79
CA GLY A 23 -33.54 -45.97 -16.70
C GLY A 23 -32.82 -45.27 -15.56
N THR A 24 -32.00 -44.25 -15.82
CA THR A 24 -31.65 -43.29 -14.79
C THR A 24 -31.40 -41.93 -15.44
N THR A 25 -32.38 -41.05 -15.33
CA THR A 25 -32.19 -39.62 -15.53
C THR A 25 -31.30 -39.10 -14.40
N THR A 26 -29.99 -39.18 -14.61
CA THR A 26 -29.01 -38.45 -13.82
C THR A 26 -29.30 -36.97 -14.01
N SER A 27 -29.91 -36.35 -13.00
CA SER A 27 -29.98 -34.89 -12.90
C SER A 27 -28.59 -34.38 -12.56
N GLU A 28 -27.80 -34.09 -13.59
CA GLU A 28 -26.63 -33.21 -13.49
C GLU A 28 -27.13 -31.79 -13.17
N SER A 29 -27.32 -31.49 -11.89
CA SER A 29 -27.23 -30.12 -11.40
C SER A 29 -25.75 -29.77 -11.27
N ASP A 30 -25.10 -29.56 -12.41
CA ASP A 30 -23.82 -28.86 -12.46
C ASP A 30 -24.12 -27.36 -12.59
N THR A 31 -24.28 -26.70 -11.44
CA THR A 31 -24.18 -25.26 -11.35
C THR A 31 -22.97 -24.99 -10.46
N THR A 32 -21.87 -24.68 -11.11
CA THR A 32 -20.65 -24.14 -10.51
C THR A 32 -21.01 -22.81 -9.84
N ALA A 33 -21.54 -22.89 -8.61
CA ALA A 33 -21.75 -21.74 -7.76
C ALA A 33 -20.37 -21.21 -7.37
N GLN A 34 -19.92 -20.17 -8.09
CA GLN A 34 -18.73 -19.43 -7.72
C GLN A 34 -18.88 -19.00 -6.26
N PRO A 35 -17.92 -19.29 -5.36
CA PRO A 35 -18.08 -19.00 -3.95
C PRO A 35 -18.29 -17.49 -3.77
N GLU A 36 -19.51 -17.11 -3.39
CA GLU A 36 -19.86 -15.74 -3.07
C GLU A 36 -19.13 -15.37 -1.78
N LEU A 37 -18.34 -14.30 -1.81
CA LEU A 37 -17.57 -13.85 -0.66
C LEU A 37 -18.49 -13.52 0.51
N ALA A 38 -18.18 -14.02 1.70
CA ALA A 38 -18.95 -13.70 2.89
C ALA A 38 -18.91 -12.18 3.15
N PRO A 39 -19.98 -11.57 3.69
CA PRO A 39 -20.00 -10.13 3.97
C PRO A 39 -18.85 -9.64 4.86
N ALA A 40 -18.38 -10.49 5.78
CA ALA A 40 -17.23 -10.19 6.64
C ALA A 40 -15.91 -10.09 5.84
N ASP A 41 -15.70 -10.97 4.85
CA ASP A 41 -14.52 -10.95 4.00
C ASP A 41 -14.50 -9.71 3.10
N VAL A 42 -15.67 -9.34 2.55
CA VAL A 42 -15.85 -8.10 1.79
C VAL A 42 -15.44 -6.90 2.64
N GLN A 43 -15.94 -6.81 3.88
CA GLN A 43 -15.63 -5.71 4.78
C GLN A 43 -14.14 -5.67 5.16
N ALA A 44 -13.53 -6.83 5.45
CA ALA A 44 -12.11 -6.92 5.76
C ALA A 44 -11.22 -6.45 4.59
N LEU A 45 -11.59 -6.76 3.35
CA LEU A 45 -10.90 -6.26 2.16
C LEU A 45 -11.05 -4.74 2.00
N ILE A 46 -12.26 -4.20 2.21
CA ILE A 46 -12.50 -2.76 2.19
C ILE A 46 -11.65 -2.04 3.25
N ASP A 47 -11.61 -2.56 4.47
CA ASP A 47 -10.87 -1.92 5.57
C ASP A 47 -9.36 -1.99 5.37
N ARG A 48 -8.85 -3.06 4.76
CA ARG A 48 -7.44 -3.13 4.31
C ARG A 48 -7.09 -1.97 3.38
N TYR A 49 -7.90 -1.73 2.34
CA TYR A 49 -7.65 -0.63 1.40
C TYR A 49 -7.86 0.74 2.03
N ARG A 50 -8.86 0.90 2.90
CA ARG A 50 -9.05 2.12 3.70
C ARG A 50 -7.83 2.44 4.54
N HIS A 51 -7.25 1.45 5.24
CA HIS A 51 -6.05 1.68 6.05
C HIS A 51 -4.89 2.24 5.24
N VAL A 52 -4.64 1.71 4.04
CA VAL A 52 -3.59 2.22 3.13
C VAL A 52 -3.90 3.66 2.70
N ALA A 53 -5.12 3.91 2.20
CA ALA A 53 -5.52 5.24 1.77
C ALA A 53 -5.43 6.27 2.90
N TRP A 54 -6.01 5.96 4.06
CA TRP A 54 -6.07 6.86 5.21
C TRP A 54 -4.71 7.11 5.83
N HIS A 55 -3.82 6.12 5.82
CA HIS A 55 -2.44 6.29 6.26
C HIS A 55 -1.76 7.40 5.45
N TRP A 56 -1.73 7.25 4.12
CA TRP A 56 -1.08 8.21 3.24
C TRP A 56 -1.79 9.57 3.18
N GLN A 57 -3.12 9.62 3.27
CA GLN A 57 -3.86 10.88 3.41
C GLN A 57 -3.40 11.66 4.65
N ARG A 58 -3.30 10.99 5.80
CA ARG A 58 -2.84 11.64 7.04
C ARG A 58 -1.37 12.08 6.98
N VAL A 59 -0.50 11.25 6.41
CA VAL A 59 0.93 11.58 6.23
C VAL A 59 1.10 12.81 5.34
N MET A 60 0.39 12.87 4.21
CA MET A 60 0.40 14.01 3.28
C MET A 60 -0.34 15.25 3.80
N GLY A 61 -1.04 15.16 4.94
CA GLY A 61 -1.87 16.25 5.48
C GLY A 61 -3.12 16.53 4.65
N ARG A 62 -3.67 15.53 3.96
CA ARG A 62 -4.92 15.61 3.21
C ARG A 62 -6.11 15.16 4.06
N PRO A 63 -7.33 15.66 3.80
CA PRO A 63 -8.55 15.12 4.39
C PRO A 63 -8.68 13.62 4.12
N VAL A 64 -9.13 12.88 5.14
CA VAL A 64 -9.33 11.43 5.04
C VAL A 64 -10.66 11.13 4.36
N THR A 65 -10.66 10.22 3.38
CA THR A 65 -11.90 9.79 2.71
C THR A 65 -12.66 8.81 3.60
N LEU A 66 -13.62 9.29 4.39
CA LEU A 66 -14.39 8.43 5.31
C LEU A 66 -15.47 7.61 4.59
N THR A 67 -16.15 8.24 3.63
CA THR A 67 -17.26 7.66 2.88
C THR A 67 -17.09 7.88 1.38
N LEU A 68 -17.71 7.03 0.57
CA LEU A 68 -17.82 7.23 -0.87
C LEU A 68 -19.08 8.07 -1.11
N GLN A 69 -18.99 9.08 -1.98
CA GLN A 69 -20.16 9.91 -2.33
C GLN A 69 -21.23 9.09 -3.06
N TYR A 70 -20.81 8.16 -3.93
CA TYR A 70 -21.68 7.23 -4.65
C TYR A 70 -21.14 5.81 -4.45
N PRO A 71 -21.46 5.14 -3.32
CA PRO A 71 -20.98 3.79 -3.08
C PRO A 71 -21.69 2.80 -4.03
N PRO A 72 -20.96 1.95 -4.76
CA PRO A 72 -21.57 0.88 -5.55
C PRO A 72 -22.44 -0.06 -4.70
N ALA A 73 -23.54 -0.56 -5.25
CA ALA A 73 -24.39 -1.54 -4.57
C ALA A 73 -23.70 -2.91 -4.49
N ASP A 74 -23.03 -3.30 -5.57
CA ASP A 74 -22.31 -4.57 -5.66
C ASP A 74 -21.09 -4.62 -4.70
N PRO A 75 -20.98 -5.66 -3.85
CA PRO A 75 -19.82 -5.87 -2.98
C PRO A 75 -18.47 -5.84 -3.70
N MET A 76 -18.36 -6.45 -4.89
CA MET A 76 -17.11 -6.52 -5.63
C MET A 76 -16.68 -5.17 -6.19
N ASP A 77 -17.64 -4.39 -6.68
CA ASP A 77 -17.41 -3.01 -7.13
C ASP A 77 -17.00 -2.09 -5.98
N ARG A 78 -17.54 -2.29 -4.77
CA ARG A 78 -17.07 -1.57 -3.56
C ARG A 78 -15.62 -1.89 -3.25
N ILE A 79 -15.23 -3.17 -3.28
CA ILE A 79 -13.83 -3.59 -3.08
C ILE A 79 -12.94 -2.96 -4.16
N ARG A 80 -13.33 -3.03 -5.44
CA ARG A 80 -12.58 -2.45 -6.56
C ARG A 80 -12.40 -0.95 -6.40
N THR A 81 -13.44 -0.23 -6.00
CA THR A 81 -13.40 1.21 -5.76
C THR A 81 -12.40 1.57 -4.67
N TRP A 82 -12.45 0.89 -3.52
CA TRP A 82 -11.50 1.14 -2.43
C TRP A 82 -10.07 0.76 -2.81
N LYS A 83 -9.87 -0.33 -3.56
CA LYS A 83 -8.57 -0.71 -4.11
C LYS A 83 -7.99 0.40 -4.99
N GLN A 84 -8.80 1.00 -5.87
CA GLN A 84 -8.38 2.11 -6.73
C GLN A 84 -8.02 3.37 -5.93
N ILE A 85 -8.82 3.72 -4.91
CA ILE A 85 -8.53 4.85 -4.02
C ILE A 85 -7.20 4.64 -3.29
N ALA A 86 -6.98 3.45 -2.73
CA ALA A 86 -5.72 3.12 -2.05
C ALA A 86 -4.53 3.22 -3.00
N ALA A 87 -4.61 2.58 -4.17
CA ALA A 87 -3.54 2.60 -5.17
C ALA A 87 -3.22 4.02 -5.66
N ARG A 88 -4.23 4.84 -5.96
CA ARG A 88 -4.03 6.23 -6.39
C ARG A 88 -3.41 7.07 -5.27
N THR A 89 -3.86 6.89 -4.04
CA THR A 89 -3.33 7.65 -2.89
C THR A 89 -1.86 7.30 -2.66
N GLU A 90 -1.52 6.01 -2.72
CA GLU A 90 -0.16 5.51 -2.57
C GLU A 90 0.73 5.99 -3.73
N GLN A 91 0.24 5.95 -4.98
CA GLN A 91 0.97 6.47 -6.13
C GLN A 91 1.34 7.94 -5.95
N VAL A 92 0.44 8.77 -5.43
CA VAL A 92 0.76 10.17 -5.10
C VAL A 92 1.80 10.23 -3.98
N ALA A 93 1.67 9.40 -2.94
CA ALA A 93 2.59 9.39 -1.82
C ALA A 93 4.02 8.98 -2.21
N GLN A 94 4.21 8.17 -3.25
CA GLN A 94 5.53 7.82 -3.77
C GLN A 94 6.29 9.01 -4.41
N HIS A 95 5.59 10.12 -4.68
CA HIS A 95 6.15 11.29 -5.35
C HIS A 95 5.99 12.54 -4.49
N PRO A 96 6.67 12.64 -3.33
CA PRO A 96 6.63 13.86 -2.53
C PRO A 96 7.17 15.04 -3.36
N PRO A 97 6.52 16.21 -3.32
CA PRO A 97 7.10 17.42 -3.85
C PRO A 97 8.48 17.65 -3.24
N HIS A 98 9.39 18.22 -4.04
CA HIS A 98 10.77 18.46 -3.64
C HIS A 98 11.55 17.22 -3.17
N ALA A 99 11.18 15.99 -3.59
CA ALA A 99 11.87 14.74 -3.23
C ALA A 99 13.40 14.83 -3.37
N ARG A 100 13.89 15.44 -4.45
CA ARG A 100 15.33 15.64 -4.70
C ARG A 100 15.97 16.60 -3.69
N ALA A 101 15.28 17.66 -3.31
CA ALA A 101 15.76 18.61 -2.30
C ALA A 101 15.83 17.95 -0.92
N TRP A 102 14.81 17.18 -0.54
CA TRP A 102 14.82 16.41 0.71
C TRP A 102 15.92 15.35 0.72
N ALA A 103 16.16 14.68 -0.40
CA ALA A 103 17.27 13.74 -0.52
C ALA A 103 18.65 14.42 -0.40
N CYS A 104 18.82 15.62 -0.96
CA CYS A 104 20.04 16.41 -0.80
C CYS A 104 20.25 16.85 0.66
N ILE A 105 19.23 17.37 1.33
CA ILE A 105 19.30 17.73 2.75
C ILE A 105 19.68 16.49 3.57
N HIS A 106 18.96 15.38 3.36
CA HIS A 106 19.25 14.12 4.05
C HIS A 106 20.71 13.67 3.90
N HIS A 107 21.29 13.80 2.70
CA HIS A 107 22.68 13.44 2.45
C HIS A 107 23.68 14.13 3.40
N PHE A 108 23.37 15.36 3.82
CA PHE A 108 24.22 16.14 4.73
C PHE A 108 23.76 16.10 6.20
N GLU A 109 22.52 15.70 6.48
CA GLU A 109 21.95 15.75 7.83
C GLU A 109 22.19 14.46 8.64
N GLY A 110 21.88 13.28 8.11
CA GLY A 110 22.03 12.05 8.88
C GLY A 110 21.33 10.83 8.30
N SER A 111 21.48 9.67 8.93
CA SER A 111 20.85 8.41 8.50
C SER A 111 19.32 8.47 8.64
N TRP A 112 18.57 7.87 7.70
CA TRP A 112 17.11 7.75 7.80
C TRP A 112 16.62 7.15 9.12
N ARG A 113 17.46 6.31 9.75
CA ARG A 113 17.16 5.61 11.01
C ARG A 113 17.92 6.18 12.21
N ASP A 114 18.50 7.37 12.11
CA ASP A 114 19.28 7.98 13.20
C ASP A 114 18.43 8.13 14.48
N PRO A 115 18.74 7.41 15.57
CA PRO A 115 17.97 7.46 16.82
C PRO A 115 18.48 8.54 17.79
N ASN A 116 19.53 9.29 17.46
CA ASN A 116 20.28 10.09 18.43
C ASN A 116 19.58 11.40 18.78
N SER A 117 18.98 11.46 19.96
CA SER A 117 18.46 12.70 20.55
C SER A 117 19.47 13.84 20.46
N PRO A 118 19.05 15.09 20.14
CA PRO A 118 17.66 15.58 20.10
C PRO A 118 16.99 15.58 18.72
N TYR A 119 17.68 15.15 17.66
CA TYR A 119 17.20 15.17 16.29
C TYR A 119 17.11 13.75 15.73
N TYR A 120 16.01 13.41 15.06
CA TYR A 120 15.74 12.03 14.68
C TYR A 120 15.55 11.88 13.17
N GLY A 121 15.99 10.73 12.67
CA GLY A 121 15.81 10.33 11.28
C GLY A 121 16.67 11.13 10.30
N GLY A 122 16.47 10.87 9.01
CA GLY A 122 17.39 11.33 7.97
C GLY A 122 17.33 12.82 7.69
N LEU A 123 16.27 13.48 8.13
CA LEU A 123 16.10 14.92 8.06
C LEU A 123 16.30 15.59 9.43
N GLN A 124 16.87 14.89 10.41
CA GLN A 124 17.24 15.44 11.72
C GLN A 124 16.12 16.30 12.34
N MET A 125 14.91 15.74 12.46
CA MET A 125 13.75 16.47 12.97
C MET A 125 13.69 16.41 14.50
N ASP A 126 13.56 17.56 15.17
CA ASP A 126 13.33 17.60 16.61
C ASP A 126 11.88 17.20 16.98
N LEU A 127 11.62 16.95 18.28
CA LEU A 127 10.29 16.55 18.75
C LEU A 127 9.21 17.63 18.55
N SER A 128 9.54 18.92 18.59
CA SER A 128 8.58 20.00 18.33
C SER A 128 8.15 20.00 16.86
N PHE A 129 9.11 19.86 15.94
CA PHE A 129 8.86 19.71 14.52
C PHE A 129 7.99 18.47 14.24
N GLN A 130 8.36 17.32 14.82
CA GLN A 130 7.60 16.08 14.68
C GLN A 130 6.19 16.18 15.26
N ARG A 131 5.99 16.85 16.39
CA ARG A 131 4.64 17.10 16.96
C ARG A 131 3.80 17.99 16.07
N THR A 132 4.40 19.02 15.46
CA THR A 132 3.68 20.00 14.65
C THR A 132 3.28 19.41 13.29
N TYR A 133 4.22 18.78 12.59
CA TYR A 133 4.04 18.36 11.21
C TYR A 133 3.84 16.84 11.04
N GLY A 134 4.25 16.05 12.03
CA GLY A 134 4.22 14.58 11.99
C GLY A 134 3.36 13.92 13.07
N ARG A 135 2.46 14.64 13.75
CA ARG A 135 1.68 14.15 14.93
C ARG A 135 1.12 12.74 14.77
N TYR A 136 0.54 12.43 13.60
CA TYR A 136 -0.03 11.12 13.30
C TYR A 136 1.04 10.02 13.40
N LEU A 137 2.19 10.21 12.74
CA LEU A 137 3.30 9.26 12.76
C LEU A 137 3.92 9.18 14.15
N LEU A 138 4.13 10.32 14.80
CA LEU A 138 4.68 10.37 16.15
C LEU A 138 3.85 9.52 17.13
N SER A 139 2.53 9.64 17.07
CA SER A 139 1.63 8.86 17.94
C SER A 139 1.57 7.37 17.62
N ARG A 140 1.87 6.96 16.38
CA ARG A 140 1.70 5.58 15.91
C ARG A 140 3.01 4.79 15.87
N LYS A 141 4.13 5.47 15.64
CA LYS A 141 5.44 4.87 15.39
C LYS A 141 6.53 5.37 16.32
N GLY A 142 6.30 6.42 17.11
CA GLY A 142 7.36 7.11 17.84
C GLY A 142 8.11 8.09 16.94
N THR A 143 9.38 8.35 17.24
CA THR A 143 10.20 9.38 16.58
C THR A 143 10.53 9.06 15.12
N ALA A 144 11.02 10.07 14.38
CA ALA A 144 11.26 10.01 12.95
C ALA A 144 12.16 8.87 12.46
N ASN A 145 13.05 8.33 13.31
CA ASN A 145 13.85 7.14 13.02
C ASN A 145 13.04 5.86 12.79
N TYR A 146 11.78 5.82 13.22
CA TYR A 146 10.83 4.73 12.95
C TYR A 146 9.95 4.98 11.72
N TRP A 147 10.08 6.14 11.08
CA TRP A 147 9.30 6.50 9.90
C TRP A 147 10.08 6.13 8.64
N THR A 148 9.38 5.71 7.60
CA THR A 148 9.97 5.47 6.29
C THR A 148 10.53 6.78 5.70
N PRO A 149 11.50 6.72 4.77
CA PRO A 149 12.00 7.92 4.10
C PRO A 149 10.89 8.77 3.48
N LEU A 150 9.90 8.15 2.83
CA LEU A 150 8.75 8.86 2.25
C LEU A 150 7.91 9.57 3.30
N GLU A 151 7.66 8.93 4.45
CA GLU A 151 6.94 9.55 5.56
C GLU A 151 7.69 10.78 6.10
N GLN A 152 9.01 10.69 6.26
CA GLN A 152 9.84 11.83 6.68
C GLN A 152 9.80 12.96 5.64
N MET A 153 9.94 12.64 4.34
CA MET A 153 9.84 13.64 3.27
C MET A 153 8.48 14.33 3.23
N TRP A 154 7.38 13.60 3.42
CA TRP A 154 6.04 14.21 3.47
C TRP A 154 5.83 15.08 4.71
N VAL A 155 6.42 14.73 5.85
CA VAL A 155 6.40 15.59 7.04
C VAL A 155 7.20 16.87 6.80
N ALA A 156 8.35 16.79 6.11
CA ALA A 156 9.10 17.96 5.67
C ALA A 156 8.31 18.83 4.68
N GLU A 157 7.64 18.21 3.70
CA GLU A 157 6.78 18.91 2.75
C GLU A 157 5.60 19.61 3.44
N ARG A 158 5.06 19.03 4.51
CA ARG A 158 4.05 19.72 5.33
C ARG A 158 4.61 20.98 5.99
N ALA A 159 5.82 20.91 6.53
CA ALA A 159 6.48 22.09 7.08
C ALA A 159 6.74 23.14 5.99
N PHE A 160 7.25 22.73 4.83
CA PHE A 160 7.48 23.59 3.68
C PHE A 160 6.21 24.38 3.30
N ARG A 161 5.09 23.69 3.07
CA ARG A 161 3.81 24.30 2.70
C ARG A 161 3.18 25.16 3.79
N SER A 162 3.59 24.99 5.04
CA SER A 162 3.16 25.85 6.16
C SER A 162 3.91 27.19 6.23
N GLY A 163 4.79 27.48 5.26
CA GLY A 163 5.56 28.72 5.18
C GLY A 163 6.98 28.61 5.75
N ARG A 164 7.40 27.43 6.23
CA ARG A 164 8.79 27.24 6.71
C ARG A 164 9.81 27.20 5.58
N GLY A 165 9.40 26.89 4.35
CA GLY A 165 10.34 26.63 3.25
C GLY A 165 11.38 25.56 3.63
N PHE A 166 12.63 25.76 3.22
CA PHE A 166 13.79 24.93 3.60
C PHE A 166 14.54 25.46 4.84
N TYR A 167 14.06 26.54 5.47
CA TYR A 167 14.74 27.20 6.59
C TYR A 167 14.91 26.39 7.89
N PRO A 168 14.19 25.27 8.14
CA PRO A 168 14.56 24.36 9.24
C PRO A 168 15.96 23.74 9.08
N TRP A 169 16.51 23.74 7.86
CA TRP A 169 17.80 23.16 7.51
C TRP A 169 18.72 24.22 6.87
N PRO A 170 19.06 25.32 7.56
CA PRO A 170 19.58 26.52 6.90
C PRO A 170 20.96 26.35 6.27
N ASN A 171 21.83 25.51 6.82
CA ASN A 171 23.18 25.28 6.28
C ASN A 171 23.13 24.29 5.11
N THR A 172 22.46 23.16 5.30
CA THR A 172 22.31 22.11 4.29
C THR A 172 21.44 22.55 3.12
N ALA A 173 20.40 23.37 3.36
CA ALA A 173 19.62 23.99 2.29
C ALA A 173 20.48 24.91 1.41
N ARG A 174 21.44 25.66 1.97
CA ARG A 174 22.41 26.44 1.18
C ARG A 174 23.37 25.55 0.40
N TYR A 175 23.90 24.49 1.01
CA TYR A 175 24.73 23.50 0.29
C TYR A 175 23.97 22.85 -0.88
N CYS A 176 22.66 22.68 -0.73
CA CYS A 176 21.77 22.16 -1.77
C CYS A 176 21.26 23.23 -2.75
N GLY A 177 21.64 24.50 -2.61
CA GLY A 177 21.22 25.61 -3.48
C GLY A 177 19.72 25.93 -3.43
N LEU A 178 19.09 25.72 -2.28
CA LEU A 178 17.63 25.84 -2.09
C LEU A 178 17.19 27.20 -1.53
N ILE A 179 18.10 27.92 -0.86
CA ILE A 179 17.91 29.25 -0.24
C ILE A 179 19.18 30.08 -0.29
#